data_AF-A0A094CRM5-F1
#
_entry.id   AF-A0A094CRM5-F1
#
_cell.length_a   1.000
_cell.length_b   1.000
_cell.length_c   1.000
_cell.angle_alpha   90.00
_cell.angle_beta   90.00
_cell.angle_gamma   90.00
#
_symmetry.space_group_name_H-M   'P 1'
#
loop_
_entity.id
_entity.type
_entity.pdbx_description
1 polymer ?
#
loop_
_entity_poly.entity_id
_entity_poly.type
_entity_poly.pdbx_seq_one_letter_code
_entity_poly.pdbx_strand_id
1 'polypeptide(L)'
;MSHPSSSPPSTATMPTPSAAPSNVDLTHFLSLPWCAALLSAPHTTLLPTPSRTPKSSTEDSLFAITLHTGDTLRYMISFSSPRSGTTDTGAGAAAELPPTAPGSKEGGLENEVVSTLFSMGDGMNGYPAVAHGGLIAALFDEAMGVAMMRLRASAADLKNPAGMADIVTASLKVDF
;
A
#
# COMPACT_ATOMS: atom_id res chain seq x y z
N MET A 1 54.56 -17.55 46.42
CA MET A 1 54.23 -17.33 45.00
C MET A 1 53.29 -18.45 44.57
N SER A 2 52.21 -18.12 43.86
CA SER A 2 51.09 -18.98 43.38
C SER A 2 49.79 -18.86 44.18
N HIS A 3 48.88 -18.01 43.69
CA HIS A 3 47.43 -18.18 43.82
C HIS A 3 46.82 -18.03 42.41
N PRO A 4 45.92 -18.94 41.97
CA PRO A 4 45.32 -18.89 40.65
C PRO A 4 44.11 -17.95 40.61
N SER A 5 44.02 -17.17 39.54
CA SER A 5 42.86 -16.32 39.21
C SER A 5 41.73 -17.19 38.64
N SER A 6 40.61 -17.33 39.37
CA SER A 6 39.40 -17.96 38.85
C SER A 6 38.44 -16.90 38.30
N SER A 7 38.26 -16.87 36.99
CA SER A 7 37.19 -16.08 36.34
C SER A 7 35.83 -16.77 36.53
N PRO A 8 34.73 -16.05 36.78
CA PRO A 8 33.39 -16.64 36.82
C PRO A 8 32.87 -16.94 35.39
N PRO A 9 31.91 -17.88 35.25
CA PRO A 9 31.41 -18.30 33.94
C PRO A 9 30.52 -17.23 33.31
N SER A 10 30.77 -16.91 32.04
CA SER A 10 29.88 -16.09 31.21
C SER A 10 28.48 -16.67 31.20
N THR A 11 27.53 -15.94 31.77
CA THR A 11 26.12 -16.27 31.68
C THR A 11 25.68 -15.97 30.24
N ALA A 12 25.39 -17.01 29.48
CA ALA A 12 24.85 -16.88 28.14
C ALA A 12 23.45 -16.24 28.22
N THR A 13 23.35 -14.99 27.78
CA THR A 13 22.06 -14.34 27.55
C THR A 13 21.36 -15.08 26.41
N MET A 14 20.25 -15.74 26.73
CA MET A 14 19.33 -16.30 25.73
C MET A 14 18.82 -15.18 24.81
N PRO A 15 18.75 -15.38 23.49
CA PRO A 15 18.11 -14.41 22.62
C PRO A 15 16.61 -14.35 22.94
N THR A 16 16.15 -13.18 23.37
CA THR A 16 14.74 -12.83 23.45
C THR A 16 14.10 -13.14 22.10
N PRO A 17 12.92 -13.80 22.04
CA PRO A 17 12.27 -14.06 20.77
C PRO A 17 12.03 -12.73 20.07
N SER A 18 12.68 -12.57 18.91
CA SER A 18 12.45 -11.47 17.99
C SER A 18 10.95 -11.42 17.73
N ALA A 19 10.26 -10.46 18.34
CA ALA A 19 8.89 -10.13 17.96
C ALA A 19 8.91 -9.97 16.43
N ALA A 20 8.04 -10.70 15.74
CA ALA A 20 7.85 -10.50 14.30
C ALA A 20 7.70 -8.99 14.06
N PRO A 21 8.35 -8.40 13.04
CA PRO A 21 8.28 -6.97 12.84
C PRO A 21 6.80 -6.58 12.73
N SER A 22 6.30 -5.94 13.78
CA SER A 22 4.99 -5.33 13.75
C SER A 22 5.04 -4.34 12.59
N ASN A 23 4.21 -4.54 11.58
CA ASN A 23 4.09 -3.56 10.51
C ASN A 23 3.69 -2.22 11.17
N VAL A 24 4.65 -1.28 11.23
CA VAL A 24 4.49 -0.02 11.96
C VAL A 24 3.44 0.86 11.30
N ASP A 25 3.29 0.76 9.98
CA ASP A 25 2.23 1.43 9.22
C ASP A 25 0.86 0.87 9.63
N LEU A 26 0.70 -0.45 9.65
CA LEU A 26 -0.54 -1.11 10.08
C LEU A 26 -0.87 -0.73 11.52
N THR A 27 0.11 -0.74 12.42
CA THR A 27 -0.08 -0.36 13.82
C THR A 27 -0.55 1.10 13.94
N HIS A 28 0.04 2.01 13.17
CA HIS A 28 -0.37 3.41 13.13
C HIS A 28 -1.81 3.55 12.63
N PHE A 29 -2.15 2.98 11.47
CA PHE A 29 -3.48 3.14 10.91
C PHE A 29 -4.55 2.39 11.74
N LEU A 30 -4.24 1.27 12.39
CA LEU A 30 -5.17 0.64 13.33
C LEU A 30 -5.42 1.47 14.59
N SER A 31 -4.53 2.42 14.94
CA SER A 31 -4.77 3.35 16.04
C SER A 31 -5.78 4.46 15.72
N LEU A 32 -6.09 4.66 14.43
CA LEU A 32 -7.07 5.64 13.95
C LEU A 32 -8.41 4.93 13.70
N PRO A 33 -9.50 5.25 14.44
CA PRO A 33 -10.74 4.46 14.38
C PRO A 33 -11.34 4.29 12.98
N TRP A 34 -11.29 5.35 12.15
CA TRP A 34 -11.84 5.30 10.79
C TRP A 34 -10.98 4.44 9.85
N CYS A 35 -9.65 4.46 9.99
CA CYS A 35 -8.76 3.58 9.22
C CYS A 35 -8.90 2.13 9.69
N ALA A 36 -8.99 1.91 11.01
CA ALA A 36 -9.18 0.58 11.58
C ALA A 36 -10.46 -0.08 11.07
N ALA A 37 -11.55 0.70 10.93
CA ALA A 37 -12.80 0.21 10.35
C ALA A 37 -12.63 -0.24 8.89
N LEU A 38 -11.84 0.49 8.08
CA LEU A 38 -11.53 0.10 6.70
C LEU A 38 -10.65 -1.16 6.66
N LEU A 39 -9.55 -1.17 7.43
CA LEU A 39 -8.55 -2.23 7.42
C LEU A 39 -9.04 -3.54 8.04
N SER A 40 -10.04 -3.47 8.93
CA SER A 40 -10.65 -4.65 9.57
C SER A 40 -11.94 -5.09 8.87
N ALA A 41 -12.36 -4.41 7.80
CA ALA A 41 -13.57 -4.77 7.08
C ALA A 41 -13.42 -6.17 6.44
N PRO A 42 -14.50 -6.98 6.37
CA PRO A 42 -14.45 -8.30 5.75
C PRO A 42 -13.91 -8.23 4.32
N HIS A 43 -13.14 -9.26 3.94
CA HIS A 43 -12.52 -9.37 2.61
C HIS A 43 -11.50 -8.25 2.28
N THR A 44 -11.00 -7.53 3.29
CA THR A 44 -9.89 -6.60 3.13
C THR A 44 -8.57 -7.37 3.06
N THR A 45 -7.75 -7.08 2.05
CA THR A 45 -6.43 -7.69 1.85
C THR A 45 -5.36 -6.61 1.79
N LEU A 46 -4.34 -6.69 2.64
CA LEU A 46 -3.20 -5.78 2.58
C LEU A 46 -2.38 -6.04 1.31
N LEU A 47 -1.95 -4.96 0.66
CA LEU A 47 -1.15 -4.99 -0.56
C LEU A 47 0.29 -4.58 -0.25
N PRO A 48 1.28 -5.19 -0.91
CA PRO A 48 2.67 -4.77 -0.78
C PRO A 48 2.89 -3.38 -1.41
N THR A 49 3.73 -2.57 -0.77
CA THR A 49 4.15 -1.24 -1.25
C THR A 49 5.66 -1.24 -1.46
N PRO A 50 6.18 -1.85 -2.55
CA PRO A 50 7.62 -2.01 -2.75
C PRO A 50 8.39 -0.69 -2.87
N SER A 51 7.71 0.37 -3.31
CA SER A 51 8.22 1.75 -3.38
C SER A 51 8.66 2.33 -2.04
N ARG A 52 8.23 1.73 -0.92
CA ARG A 52 8.61 2.11 0.44
C ARG A 52 9.85 1.38 0.96
N THR A 53 10.40 0.44 0.18
CA THR A 53 11.60 -0.30 0.55
C THR A 53 12.78 0.19 -0.30
N PRO A 54 13.86 0.70 0.30
CA PRO A 54 15.04 1.13 -0.45
C PRO A 54 15.63 -0.03 -1.28
N LYS A 55 16.00 0.27 -2.53
CA LYS A 55 16.55 -0.70 -3.47
C LYS A 55 17.98 -0.33 -3.86
N SER A 56 18.80 -1.34 -4.17
CA SER A 56 20.18 -1.11 -4.62
C SER A 56 20.27 -0.40 -5.98
N SER A 57 19.25 -0.53 -6.82
CA SER A 57 19.12 0.20 -8.10
C SER A 57 18.77 1.67 -7.93
N THR A 58 18.48 2.12 -6.70
CA THR A 58 18.06 3.48 -6.35
C THR A 58 16.67 3.91 -6.88
N GLU A 59 15.97 3.03 -7.59
CA GLU A 59 14.57 3.27 -7.93
C GLU A 59 13.72 3.45 -6.66
N ASP A 60 12.60 4.17 -6.80
CA ASP A 60 11.68 4.52 -5.71
C ASP A 60 12.28 5.36 -4.57
N SER A 61 13.50 5.88 -4.70
CA SER A 61 14.15 6.69 -3.65
C SER A 61 13.31 7.89 -3.20
N LEU A 62 12.45 8.43 -4.07
CA LEU A 62 11.49 9.47 -3.69
C LEU A 62 10.60 9.01 -2.52
N PHE A 63 10.01 7.81 -2.59
CA PHE A 63 9.10 7.29 -1.57
C PHE A 63 9.79 6.52 -0.45
N ALA A 64 10.85 5.77 -0.78
CA ALA A 64 11.58 4.93 0.15
C ALA A 64 12.51 5.72 1.08
N ILE A 65 12.98 6.89 0.64
CA ILE A 65 14.01 7.67 1.33
C ILE A 65 13.56 9.12 1.51
N THR A 66 13.37 9.87 0.42
CA THR A 66 13.16 11.33 0.47
C THR A 66 11.89 11.70 1.23
N LEU A 67 10.77 11.02 0.96
CA LEU A 67 9.50 11.24 1.63
C LEU A 67 9.31 10.34 2.85
N HIS A 68 10.25 9.45 3.17
CA HIS A 68 10.13 8.55 4.32
C HIS A 68 10.80 9.12 5.56
N THR A 69 10.43 10.34 5.94
CA THR A 69 10.97 10.99 7.15
C THR A 69 9.91 11.17 8.22
N GLY A 70 10.35 11.64 9.39
CA GLY A 70 9.46 11.88 10.52
C GLY A 70 8.43 12.98 10.27
N ASP A 71 8.71 13.93 9.40
CA ASP A 71 7.97 15.17 9.16
C ASP A 71 7.37 15.26 7.74
N THR A 72 7.56 14.23 6.91
CA THR A 72 7.00 14.12 5.55
C THR A 72 5.97 12.99 5.47
N LEU A 73 6.14 11.98 4.60
CA LEU A 73 5.23 10.85 4.43
C LEU A 73 5.62 9.69 5.35
N ARG A 74 5.24 9.80 6.62
CA ARG A 74 5.71 8.89 7.67
C ARG A 74 5.16 7.48 7.52
N TYR A 75 3.85 7.34 7.32
CA TYR A 75 3.20 6.03 7.22
C TYR A 75 2.42 5.88 5.92
N MET A 76 2.46 4.68 5.35
CA MET A 76 1.77 4.34 4.11
C MET A 76 1.28 2.89 4.17
N ILE A 77 0.01 2.65 3.85
CA ILE A 77 -0.50 1.29 3.71
C ILE A 77 -1.49 1.23 2.54
N SER A 78 -1.37 0.20 1.73
CA SER A 78 -2.31 -0.09 0.65
C SER A 78 -3.08 -1.36 0.95
N PHE A 79 -4.35 -1.38 0.56
CA PHE A 79 -5.21 -2.56 0.72
C PHE A 79 -6.24 -2.61 -0.41
N SER A 80 -6.76 -3.80 -0.67
CA SER A 80 -7.94 -3.99 -1.49
C SER A 80 -9.14 -4.42 -0.67
N SER A 81 -10.32 -4.00 -1.09
CA SER A 81 -11.59 -4.38 -0.47
C SER A 81 -12.67 -4.50 -1.54
N PRO A 82 -13.79 -5.19 -1.26
CA PRO A 82 -14.94 -5.15 -2.15
C PRO A 82 -15.49 -3.72 -2.28
N ARG A 83 -15.95 -3.37 -3.48
CA ARG A 83 -16.77 -2.20 -3.75
C ARG A 83 -18.10 -2.42 -3.03
N SER A 84 -18.45 -1.53 -2.13
CA SER A 84 -19.80 -1.52 -1.58
C SER A 84 -20.75 -1.25 -2.75
N GLY A 85 -21.53 -2.26 -3.16
CA GLY A 85 -22.50 -2.11 -4.24
C GLY A 85 -23.46 -0.97 -3.91
N THR A 86 -23.45 0.09 -4.72
CA THR A 86 -24.50 1.09 -4.68
C THR A 86 -25.80 0.41 -5.11
N THR A 87 -26.72 0.21 -4.16
CA THR A 87 -28.12 -0.02 -4.50
C THR A 87 -28.74 1.33 -4.83
N ASP A 88 -28.30 1.95 -5.93
CA ASP A 88 -28.92 3.18 -6.44
C ASP A 88 -30.25 2.84 -7.12
N THR A 89 -31.33 2.93 -6.35
CA THR A 89 -32.67 3.13 -6.91
C THR A 89 -32.86 4.64 -7.09
N GLY A 90 -32.57 5.19 -8.27
CA GLY A 90 -32.90 6.60 -8.54
C GLY A 90 -32.23 7.32 -9.72
N ALA A 91 -32.78 7.10 -10.92
CA ALA A 91 -33.00 8.09 -11.99
C ALA A 91 -31.83 8.81 -12.72
N GLY A 92 -31.61 8.40 -13.98
CA GLY A 92 -31.14 9.23 -15.11
C GLY A 92 -29.68 8.98 -15.51
N ALA A 93 -29.29 8.65 -16.76
CA ALA A 93 -29.97 8.53 -18.04
C ALA A 93 -29.24 7.45 -18.87
N ALA A 94 -30.00 6.79 -19.76
CA ALA A 94 -29.59 5.63 -20.54
C ALA A 94 -28.50 5.92 -21.59
N ALA A 95 -27.58 4.96 -21.74
CA ALA A 95 -27.01 4.58 -23.02
C ALA A 95 -26.92 3.04 -23.04
N GLU A 96 -27.92 2.43 -23.65
CA GLU A 96 -28.07 0.98 -23.81
C GLU A 96 -27.14 0.48 -24.93
N LEU A 97 -26.29 -0.51 -24.64
CA LEU A 97 -25.57 -1.32 -25.63
C LEU A 97 -26.11 -2.77 -25.55
N PRO A 98 -26.25 -3.48 -26.68
CA PRO A 98 -27.06 -4.69 -26.78
C PRO A 98 -26.39 -5.92 -26.13
N PRO A 99 -27.18 -6.95 -25.77
CA PRO A 99 -26.71 -8.09 -25.00
C PRO A 99 -26.01 -9.11 -25.91
N THR A 100 -24.78 -9.51 -25.57
CA THR A 100 -24.15 -10.69 -26.19
C THR A 100 -23.74 -11.70 -25.12
N ALA A 101 -24.50 -12.81 -25.12
CA ALA A 101 -24.21 -14.17 -24.65
C ALA A 101 -23.89 -14.44 -23.16
N PRO A 102 -24.59 -15.40 -22.52
CA PRO A 102 -24.33 -15.84 -21.15
C PRO A 102 -23.30 -16.99 -21.13
N GLY A 103 -22.26 -16.89 -20.28
CA GLY A 103 -21.43 -18.05 -19.96
C GLY A 103 -19.95 -17.83 -19.68
N SER A 104 -19.57 -16.84 -18.88
CA SER A 104 -18.31 -16.86 -18.13
C SER A 104 -18.63 -16.72 -16.65
N LYS A 105 -18.12 -17.62 -15.80
CA LYS A 105 -18.07 -17.39 -14.36
C LYS A 105 -16.96 -16.38 -14.07
N GLU A 106 -17.16 -15.14 -14.48
CA GLU A 106 -16.36 -13.99 -14.07
C GLU A 106 -17.07 -13.40 -12.85
N GLY A 107 -16.45 -13.53 -11.67
CA GLY A 107 -17.16 -13.17 -10.42
C GLY A 107 -16.25 -12.80 -9.27
N GLY A 108 -14.97 -12.51 -9.53
CA GLY A 108 -14.00 -12.22 -8.47
C GLY A 108 -13.58 -10.76 -8.33
N LEU A 109 -13.60 -9.97 -9.42
CA LEU A 109 -12.80 -8.74 -9.50
C LEU A 109 -13.56 -7.49 -9.98
N GLU A 110 -14.76 -7.67 -10.52
CA GLU A 110 -15.56 -6.57 -11.10
C GLU A 110 -15.96 -5.51 -10.05
N ASN A 111 -15.83 -5.87 -8.76
CA ASN A 111 -16.11 -5.05 -7.61
C ASN A 111 -14.92 -4.99 -6.64
N GLU A 112 -13.66 -5.00 -7.06
CA GLU A 112 -12.53 -4.73 -6.16
C GLU A 112 -12.13 -3.25 -6.22
N VAL A 113 -11.85 -2.64 -5.06
CA VAL A 113 -11.30 -1.28 -4.93
C VAL A 113 -9.95 -1.37 -4.25
N VAL A 114 -8.94 -0.71 -4.83
CA VAL A 114 -7.63 -0.54 -4.19
C VAL A 114 -7.57 0.83 -3.56
N SER A 115 -7.23 0.87 -2.28
CA SER A 115 -7.09 2.10 -1.49
C SER A 115 -5.69 2.19 -0.90
N THR A 116 -5.16 3.40 -0.82
CA THR A 116 -3.90 3.70 -0.14
C THR A 116 -4.13 4.79 0.89
N LEU A 117 -3.72 4.54 2.13
CA LEU A 117 -3.73 5.53 3.21
C LEU A 117 -2.33 6.10 3.37
N PHE A 118 -2.28 7.42 3.55
CA PHE A 118 -1.05 8.19 3.71
C PHE A 118 -1.14 9.01 5.00
N SER A 119 -0.12 8.94 5.84
CA SER A 119 0.06 9.86 6.97
C SER A 119 1.08 10.92 6.59
N MET A 120 0.62 12.16 6.46
CA MET A 120 1.43 13.30 6.04
C MET A 120 1.79 14.22 7.21
N GLY A 121 3.03 14.71 7.23
CA GLY A 121 3.50 15.78 8.11
C GLY A 121 3.66 17.12 7.38
N ASP A 122 4.06 18.15 8.14
CA ASP A 122 4.11 19.55 7.69
C ASP A 122 5.25 19.87 6.71
N GLY A 123 6.23 18.96 6.54
CA GLY A 123 7.38 19.14 5.66
C GLY A 123 7.06 19.12 4.17
N MET A 124 5.79 19.01 3.78
CA MET A 124 5.36 18.85 2.39
C MET A 124 4.34 19.89 1.93
N ASN A 125 4.27 21.02 2.65
CA ASN A 125 3.36 22.12 2.37
C ASN A 125 3.83 22.99 1.17
N GLY A 126 2.92 23.37 0.28
CA GLY A 126 3.14 24.40 -0.75
C GLY A 126 2.61 25.78 -0.37
N TYR A 127 1.69 25.81 0.60
CA TYR A 127 1.11 27.00 1.24
C TYR A 127 0.82 26.66 2.71
N PRO A 128 0.69 27.62 3.65
CA PRO A 128 0.40 27.30 5.05
C PRO A 128 -0.75 26.31 5.23
N ALA A 129 -0.47 25.18 5.87
CA ALA A 129 -1.39 24.06 6.12
C ALA A 129 -2.02 23.43 4.84
N VAL A 130 -1.35 23.55 3.68
CA VAL A 130 -1.80 22.98 2.41
C VAL A 130 -0.64 22.23 1.75
N ALA A 131 -0.83 20.93 1.53
CA ALA A 131 0.12 20.08 0.83
C ALA A 131 0.44 20.61 -0.58
N HIS A 132 1.70 20.51 -1.00
CA HIS A 132 2.14 20.95 -2.32
C HIS A 132 1.47 20.12 -3.42
N GLY A 133 0.91 20.76 -4.46
CA GLY A 133 0.19 20.04 -5.54
C GLY A 133 1.05 18.97 -6.23
N GLY A 134 2.34 19.24 -6.44
CA GLY A 134 3.28 18.24 -6.98
C GLY A 134 3.48 17.01 -6.09
N LEU A 135 3.36 17.15 -4.75
CA LEU A 135 3.37 15.99 -3.85
C LEU A 135 2.09 15.19 -4.04
N ILE A 136 0.94 15.84 -4.05
CA ILE A 136 -0.36 15.17 -4.22
C ILE A 136 -0.38 14.39 -5.53
N ALA A 137 0.15 14.95 -6.62
CA ALA A 137 0.29 14.23 -7.88
C ALA A 137 1.17 12.98 -7.74
N ALA A 138 2.30 13.06 -7.02
CA ALA A 138 3.13 11.89 -6.76
C ALA A 138 2.42 10.83 -5.90
N LEU A 139 1.63 11.22 -4.90
CA LEU A 139 0.85 10.26 -4.09
C LEU A 139 -0.21 9.53 -4.95
N PHE A 140 -0.82 10.21 -5.91
CA PHE A 140 -1.73 9.57 -6.87
C PHE A 140 -0.99 8.61 -7.81
N ASP A 141 0.17 9.00 -8.33
CA ASP A 141 1.02 8.13 -9.14
C ASP A 141 1.33 6.83 -8.41
N GLU A 142 1.77 6.94 -7.16
CA GLU A 142 2.09 5.82 -6.29
C GLU A 142 0.86 4.91 -6.01
N ALA A 143 -0.27 5.51 -5.62
CA ALA A 143 -1.49 4.74 -5.34
C ALA A 143 -2.01 4.01 -6.59
N MET A 144 -1.93 4.64 -7.77
CA MET A 144 -2.31 4.03 -9.03
C MET A 144 -1.35 2.92 -9.45
N GLY A 145 -0.05 3.07 -9.17
CA GLY A 145 0.95 2.01 -9.36
C GLY A 145 0.57 0.74 -8.60
N VAL A 146 0.24 0.87 -7.31
CA VAL A 146 -0.22 -0.27 -6.48
C VAL A 146 -1.51 -0.88 -7.02
N ALA A 147 -2.47 -0.06 -7.46
CA ALA A 147 -3.71 -0.54 -8.07
C ALA A 147 -3.45 -1.35 -9.35
N MET A 148 -2.56 -0.88 -10.22
CA MET A 148 -2.17 -1.58 -11.45
C MET A 148 -1.40 -2.88 -11.15
N MET A 149 -0.54 -2.87 -10.14
CA MET A 149 0.13 -4.09 -9.67
C MET A 149 -0.88 -5.14 -9.22
N ARG A 150 -1.89 -4.73 -8.44
CA ARG A 150 -2.96 -5.62 -7.98
C ARG A 150 -3.78 -6.16 -9.16
N LEU A 151 -4.17 -5.30 -10.09
CA LEU A 151 -4.90 -5.71 -11.30
C LEU A 151 -4.11 -6.75 -12.11
N ARG A 152 -2.81 -6.52 -12.34
CA ARG A 152 -1.95 -7.48 -13.06
C ARG A 152 -1.77 -8.78 -12.30
N ALA A 153 -1.55 -8.74 -10.99
CA ALA A 153 -1.41 -9.93 -10.17
C ALA A 153 -2.69 -10.79 -10.20
N SER A 154 -3.87 -10.16 -10.26
CA SER A 154 -5.15 -10.84 -10.40
C SER A 154 -5.42 -11.38 -11.81
N ALA A 155 -4.84 -10.77 -12.86
CA ALA A 155 -4.99 -11.18 -14.26
C ALA A 155 -3.90 -12.15 -14.76
N ALA A 156 -2.82 -12.33 -14.00
CA ALA A 156 -1.73 -13.21 -14.38
C ALA A 156 -2.22 -14.66 -14.45
N ASP A 157 -2.24 -15.22 -15.66
CA ASP A 157 -2.50 -16.64 -15.86
C ASP A 157 -1.37 -17.42 -15.18
N LEU A 158 -1.71 -18.30 -14.24
CA LEU A 158 -0.76 -19.10 -13.44
C LEU A 158 0.25 -19.89 -14.30
N LYS A 159 -0.02 -20.02 -15.60
CA LYS A 159 0.81 -20.72 -16.59
C LYS A 159 1.96 -19.90 -17.17
N ASN A 160 2.00 -18.57 -17.03
CA ASN A 160 3.10 -17.76 -17.56
C ASN A 160 3.55 -16.63 -16.59
N PRO A 161 4.32 -16.98 -15.54
CA PRO A 161 4.82 -16.00 -14.56
C PRO A 161 5.86 -15.03 -15.14
N ALA A 162 6.36 -15.25 -16.36
CA ALA A 162 7.36 -14.38 -17.01
C ALA A 162 6.77 -13.13 -17.68
N GLY A 163 5.44 -12.99 -17.72
CA GLY A 163 4.74 -11.87 -18.38
C GLY A 163 4.54 -10.61 -17.51
N MET A 164 4.99 -10.62 -16.26
CA MET A 164 4.81 -9.49 -15.35
C MET A 164 5.90 -8.43 -15.62
N ALA A 165 5.80 -7.78 -16.79
CA ALA A 165 6.65 -6.65 -17.15
C ALA A 165 6.50 -5.54 -16.09
N ASP A 166 7.57 -4.78 -15.87
CA ASP A 166 7.54 -3.60 -15.01
C ASP A 166 6.40 -2.66 -15.45
N ILE A 167 5.69 -2.12 -14.47
CA ILE A 167 4.60 -1.17 -14.71
C ILE A 167 5.22 0.22 -14.64
N VAL A 168 5.06 0.99 -15.70
CA VAL A 168 5.49 2.38 -15.76
C VAL A 168 4.29 3.27 -16.04
N THR A 169 4.26 4.44 -15.40
CA THR A 169 3.24 5.45 -15.65
C THR A 169 3.49 6.08 -17.03
N ALA A 170 2.55 5.89 -17.96
CA ALA A 170 2.60 6.54 -19.27
C ALA A 170 2.02 7.96 -19.24
N SER A 171 0.98 8.17 -18.42
CA SER A 171 0.31 9.46 -18.26
C SER A 171 -0.42 9.54 -16.92
N LEU A 172 -0.40 10.70 -16.28
CA LEU A 172 -1.19 11.00 -15.10
C LEU A 172 -1.87 12.36 -15.28
N LYS A 173 -3.20 12.40 -15.12
CA LYS A 173 -3.99 13.64 -15.10
C LYS A 173 -4.54 13.83 -13.71
N VAL A 174 -4.19 14.94 -13.07
CA VAL A 174 -4.68 15.35 -11.75
C VAL A 174 -5.35 16.70 -11.91
N ASP A 175 -6.64 16.77 -11.57
CA ASP A 175 -7.40 18.01 -11.52
C ASP A 175 -7.48 18.44 -10.05
N PHE A 176 -6.94 19.61 -9.72
CA PHE A 176 -6.90 20.19 -8.37
C PHE A 176 -8.07 21.13 -8.09
#